data_AF-A0A0U3D7V9-F1
#
_entry.id   AF-A0A0U3D7V9-F1
#
_cell.length_a   1.000
_cell.length_b   1.000
_cell.length_c   1.000
_cell.angle_alpha   90.00
_cell.angle_beta   90.00
_cell.angle_gamma   90.00
#
_symmetry.space_group_name_H-M   'P 1'
#
loop_
_entity.id
_entity.type
_entity.pdbx_description
1 polymer ?
#
loop_
_entity_poly.entity_id
_entity_poly.type
_entity_poly.pdbx_seq_one_letter_code
_entity_poly.pdbx_strand_id
1 'polypeptide(L)'
;MAYWALIAPSSLLAHIGIKGLHSTIFVLIVALTLAIFFHKKLSYQTFIAGAILLTLSFGNVIHWNDLRYLFFCIFFLCALILVDLAGLKGIEQFCRQSSSLMLVLLVGSVIGALLAGAGAGPLFTITNPDGQDYYFFYSTFTNSYQENLIRAAGIYDEPGAFSMYLCFIAALRHLLRQDRKTTWIILILGFITFSLAHLVYVVCHLLAEQSSKRKIFSFIGIAALALFIAATTIAIDSNIILLSRLKLSEDTNLIAGDNRSFQLINAWLQLQANPSAILFGLDSTCEFSQLACQEVFGPLGENPLSPLVFGGLFSELPYYATVLLLIVSPAYGKRNIVLLGIGLLFLQRPYVMGFSYSLIAVMLVYIFLKQPFGARHFRRRPAKAPLIHQKSSIAAAQF
;
A
#
# COMPACT_ATOMS: atom_id res chain seq x y z
N MET A 1 7.99 -2.74 -16.25
CA MET A 1 8.34 -3.87 -15.37
C MET A 1 7.86 -3.67 -13.94
N ALA A 2 8.22 -2.60 -13.23
CA ALA A 2 7.67 -2.34 -11.90
C ALA A 2 6.12 -2.20 -11.87
N TYR A 3 5.48 -1.84 -12.99
CA TYR A 3 4.02 -1.92 -13.15
C TYR A 3 3.42 -3.29 -12.90
N TRP A 4 4.15 -4.37 -13.22
CA TRP A 4 3.68 -5.72 -12.95
C TRP A 4 3.46 -5.90 -11.44
N ALA A 5 4.20 -5.20 -10.57
CA ALA A 5 3.88 -5.20 -9.14
C ALA A 5 2.54 -4.53 -8.81
N LEU A 6 2.01 -3.62 -9.62
CA LEU A 6 0.69 -3.02 -9.37
C LEU A 6 -0.45 -3.83 -9.96
N ILE A 7 -0.17 -4.62 -10.99
CA ILE A 7 -1.17 -5.41 -11.72
C ILE A 7 -1.20 -6.86 -11.18
N ALA A 8 -0.07 -7.42 -10.72
CA ALA A 8 0.02 -8.79 -10.19
C ALA A 8 -0.95 -9.11 -9.04
N PRO A 9 -1.25 -8.17 -8.12
CA PRO A 9 -2.28 -8.38 -7.10
C PRO A 9 -3.71 -8.32 -7.63
N SER A 10 -3.92 -8.05 -8.92
CA SER A 10 -5.25 -7.98 -9.48
C SER A 10 -5.93 -9.33 -9.42
N SER A 11 -7.13 -9.36 -8.87
CA SER A 11 -8.02 -10.53 -8.88
C SER A 11 -8.30 -11.03 -10.30
N LEU A 12 -8.25 -10.15 -11.31
CA LEU A 12 -8.40 -10.52 -12.72
C LEU A 12 -7.36 -11.57 -13.16
N LEU A 13 -6.12 -11.45 -12.69
CA LEU A 13 -5.03 -12.34 -13.08
C LEU A 13 -5.17 -13.73 -12.45
N ALA A 14 -5.65 -13.78 -11.21
CA ALA A 14 -5.96 -15.03 -10.55
C ALA A 14 -7.03 -15.81 -11.34
N HIS A 15 -8.03 -15.11 -11.89
CA HIS A 15 -9.10 -15.72 -12.69
C HIS A 15 -8.65 -16.27 -14.04
N ILE A 16 -7.63 -15.68 -14.67
CA ILE A 16 -7.03 -16.23 -15.90
C ILE A 16 -5.95 -17.29 -15.62
N GLY A 17 -5.88 -17.80 -14.39
CA GLY A 17 -4.99 -18.90 -14.00
C GLY A 17 -3.55 -18.46 -13.70
N ILE A 18 -3.24 -17.17 -13.72
CA ILE A 18 -1.92 -16.66 -13.31
C ILE A 18 -1.87 -16.60 -11.78
N LYS A 19 -1.53 -17.73 -11.17
CA LYS A 19 -1.31 -17.86 -9.73
C LYS A 19 -0.08 -17.08 -9.27
N GLY A 20 -0.04 -16.74 -7.98
CA GLY A 20 1.06 -15.99 -7.35
C GLY A 20 2.45 -16.56 -7.64
N LEU A 21 2.60 -17.89 -7.72
CA LEU A 21 3.87 -18.56 -8.05
C LEU A 21 4.44 -18.13 -9.42
N HIS A 22 3.60 -18.00 -10.44
CA HIS A 22 4.04 -17.57 -11.77
C HIS A 22 4.53 -16.12 -11.75
N SER A 23 3.84 -15.26 -11.00
CA SER A 23 4.25 -13.87 -10.78
C SER A 23 5.60 -13.80 -10.03
N THR A 24 5.82 -14.65 -9.02
CA THR A 24 7.09 -14.73 -8.28
C THR A 24 8.24 -15.17 -9.19
N ILE A 25 8.04 -16.24 -9.96
CA ILE A 25 9.04 -16.77 -10.89
C ILE A 25 9.38 -15.71 -11.94
N PHE A 26 8.37 -15.05 -12.51
CA PHE A 26 8.56 -13.99 -13.48
C PHE A 26 9.40 -12.84 -12.91
N VAL A 27 9.10 -12.39 -11.70
CA VAL A 27 9.82 -11.30 -11.02
C VAL A 27 11.28 -11.68 -10.75
N LEU A 28 11.51 -12.91 -10.27
CA LEU A 28 12.85 -13.44 -10.01
C LEU A 28 13.68 -13.49 -11.29
N ILE A 29 13.12 -14.06 -12.37
CA ILE A 29 13.78 -14.13 -13.68
C ILE A 29 14.12 -12.72 -14.17
N VAL A 30 13.18 -11.78 -14.03
CA VAL A 30 13.41 -10.39 -14.44
C VAL A 30 14.49 -9.72 -13.60
N ALA A 31 14.46 -9.87 -12.27
CA ALA A 31 15.48 -9.30 -11.38
C ALA A 31 16.88 -9.83 -11.72
N LEU A 32 17.00 -11.14 -11.94
CA LEU A 32 18.25 -11.79 -12.38
C LEU A 32 18.69 -11.30 -13.76
N THR A 33 17.77 -11.22 -14.72
CA THR A 33 18.04 -10.71 -16.07
C THR A 33 18.56 -9.28 -16.01
N LEU A 34 17.91 -8.40 -15.23
CA LEU A 34 18.35 -7.02 -15.05
C LEU A 34 19.73 -6.93 -14.38
N ALA A 35 20.00 -7.76 -13.38
CA ALA A 35 21.32 -7.81 -12.73
C ALA A 35 22.42 -8.22 -13.73
N ILE A 36 22.15 -9.20 -14.59
CA ILE A 36 23.07 -9.69 -15.61
C ILE A 36 23.28 -8.64 -16.71
N PHE A 37 22.20 -8.11 -17.31
CA PHE A 37 22.27 -7.23 -18.48
C PHE A 37 22.84 -5.85 -18.17
N PHE A 38 22.53 -5.27 -17.01
CA PHE A 38 22.97 -3.91 -16.71
C PHE A 38 24.40 -3.84 -16.16
N HIS A 39 25.06 -4.99 -15.92
CA HIS A 39 26.37 -5.10 -15.25
C HIS A 39 26.52 -4.23 -14.00
N LYS A 40 25.39 -3.83 -13.41
CA LYS A 40 25.37 -2.97 -12.24
C LYS A 40 25.70 -3.84 -11.05
N LYS A 41 26.80 -3.50 -10.39
CA LYS A 41 27.16 -4.11 -9.12
C LYS A 41 26.10 -3.71 -8.10
N LEU A 42 25.48 -4.72 -7.48
CA LEU A 42 24.62 -4.51 -6.32
C LEU A 42 25.43 -3.82 -5.22
N SER A 43 24.78 -2.93 -4.48
CA SER A 43 25.40 -2.29 -3.34
C SER A 43 25.69 -3.32 -2.24
N TYR A 44 26.81 -3.15 -1.55
CA TYR A 44 27.19 -3.98 -0.40
C TYR A 44 26.10 -3.99 0.68
N GLN A 45 25.36 -2.88 0.85
CA GLN A 45 24.22 -2.79 1.77
C GLN A 45 23.11 -3.77 1.41
N THR A 46 22.78 -3.91 0.12
CA THR A 46 21.78 -4.86 -0.37
C THR A 46 22.22 -6.29 -0.13
N PHE A 47 23.51 -6.59 -0.33
CA PHE A 47 24.07 -7.91 -0.06
C PHE A 47 24.02 -8.27 1.44
N ILE A 48 24.45 -7.38 2.33
CA ILE A 48 24.35 -7.60 3.78
C ILE A 48 22.90 -7.81 4.20
N ALA A 49 21.99 -6.93 3.76
CA ALA A 49 20.59 -7.05 4.09
C ALA A 49 20.06 -8.42 3.64
N GLY A 50 20.37 -8.83 2.41
CA GLY A 50 20.00 -10.15 1.91
C GLY A 50 20.53 -11.30 2.75
N ALA A 51 21.81 -11.26 3.13
CA ALA A 51 22.43 -12.27 3.99
C ALA A 51 21.80 -12.33 5.38
N ILE A 52 21.46 -11.19 5.98
CA ILE A 52 20.75 -11.13 7.26
C ILE A 52 19.38 -11.78 7.14
N LEU A 53 18.59 -11.44 6.12
CA LEU A 53 17.24 -11.99 5.94
C LEU A 53 17.24 -13.50 5.70
N LEU A 54 18.20 -14.00 4.91
CA LEU A 54 18.37 -15.43 4.69
C LEU A 54 18.77 -16.14 5.98
N THR A 55 19.70 -15.58 6.75
CA THR A 55 20.12 -16.13 8.06
C THR A 55 18.94 -16.19 9.04
N LEU A 56 18.13 -15.14 9.13
CA LEU A 56 16.96 -15.12 10.01
C LEU A 56 15.89 -16.13 9.56
N SER A 57 15.63 -16.22 8.26
CA SER A 57 14.72 -17.22 7.68
C SER A 57 15.19 -18.64 7.98
N PHE A 58 16.51 -18.89 7.94
CA PHE A 58 17.10 -20.19 8.28
C PHE A 58 16.86 -20.57 9.75
N GLY A 59 16.79 -19.60 10.66
CA GLY A 59 16.40 -19.84 12.05
C GLY A 59 15.01 -20.48 12.17
N ASN A 60 14.04 -20.00 11.39
CA ASN A 60 12.69 -20.58 11.33
C ASN A 60 12.67 -21.95 10.66
N VAL A 61 13.52 -22.19 9.64
CA VAL A 61 13.68 -23.52 9.04
C VAL A 61 14.14 -24.54 10.07
N ILE A 62 15.14 -24.22 10.89
CA ILE A 62 15.63 -25.12 11.94
C ILE A 62 14.54 -25.37 12.98
N HIS A 63 13.84 -24.32 13.42
CA HIS A 63 12.82 -24.43 14.46
C HIS A 63 11.63 -25.28 14.05
N TRP A 64 11.08 -25.03 12.85
CA TRP A 64 9.88 -25.70 12.35
C TRP A 64 10.16 -26.94 11.51
N ASN A 65 11.42 -27.21 11.17
CA ASN A 65 11.83 -28.22 10.20
C ASN A 65 11.08 -28.09 8.84
N ASP A 66 10.88 -26.85 8.40
CA ASP A 66 10.13 -26.53 7.19
C ASP A 66 10.94 -25.61 6.26
N LEU A 67 11.35 -26.15 5.11
CA LEU A 67 12.15 -25.44 4.10
C LEU A 67 11.40 -24.30 3.42
N ARG A 68 10.06 -24.23 3.51
CA ARG A 68 9.27 -23.15 2.91
C ARG A 68 9.64 -21.78 3.48
N TYR A 69 10.11 -21.72 4.72
CA TYR A 69 10.60 -20.49 5.34
C TYR A 69 11.79 -19.84 4.62
N LEU A 70 12.60 -20.60 3.86
CA LEU A 70 13.67 -20.01 3.02
C LEU A 70 13.11 -19.06 1.96
N PHE A 71 11.89 -19.33 1.49
CA PHE A 71 11.23 -18.55 0.45
C PHE A 71 10.35 -17.45 1.03
N PHE A 72 10.18 -17.38 2.35
CA PHE A 72 9.32 -16.39 3.01
C PHE A 72 9.75 -14.96 2.67
N CYS A 73 11.04 -14.66 2.78
CA CYS A 73 11.58 -13.31 2.50
C CYS A 73 11.80 -13.02 1.01
N ILE A 74 11.44 -13.93 0.09
CA ILE A 74 11.86 -13.83 -1.32
C ILE A 74 11.38 -12.54 -2.00
N PHE A 75 10.17 -12.10 -1.69
CA PHE A 75 9.59 -10.89 -2.27
C PHE A 75 10.30 -9.63 -1.78
N PHE A 76 10.61 -9.57 -0.49
CA PHE A 76 11.35 -8.46 0.09
C PHE A 76 12.79 -8.40 -0.45
N LEU A 77 13.44 -9.56 -0.60
CA LEU A 77 14.76 -9.67 -1.25
C LEU A 77 14.74 -9.19 -2.71
N CYS A 78 13.74 -9.64 -3.48
CA CYS A 78 13.55 -9.17 -4.86
C CYS A 78 13.34 -7.66 -4.90
N ALA A 79 12.53 -7.11 -3.99
CA ALA A 79 12.30 -5.67 -3.89
C ALA A 79 13.58 -4.90 -3.60
N LEU A 80 14.44 -5.37 -2.67
CA LEU A 80 15.75 -4.77 -2.39
C LEU A 80 16.63 -4.73 -3.64
N ILE A 81 16.78 -5.86 -4.33
CA ILE A 81 17.58 -5.97 -5.56
C ILE A 81 17.05 -5.04 -6.64
N LEU A 82 15.73 -5.08 -6.90
CA LEU A 82 15.11 -4.27 -7.95
C LEU A 82 15.26 -2.77 -7.68
N VAL A 83 15.06 -2.34 -6.43
CA VAL A 83 15.18 -0.93 -6.04
C VAL A 83 16.63 -0.44 -6.12
N ASP A 84 17.60 -1.26 -5.69
CA ASP A 84 19.02 -0.93 -5.78
C ASP A 84 19.47 -0.78 -7.25
N LEU A 85 19.08 -1.71 -8.12
CA LEU A 85 19.37 -1.66 -9.56
C LEU A 85 18.71 -0.47 -10.27
N ALA A 86 17.45 -0.18 -9.91
CA ALA A 86 16.67 0.92 -10.49
C ALA A 86 17.20 2.30 -10.05
N GLY A 87 17.57 2.42 -8.78
CA GLY A 87 17.96 3.68 -8.14
C GLY A 87 16.87 4.76 -8.21
N LEU A 88 17.22 6.00 -7.84
CA LEU A 88 16.26 7.09 -7.72
C LEU A 88 15.54 7.43 -9.05
N LYS A 89 16.26 7.38 -10.18
CA LYS A 89 15.68 7.66 -11.52
C LYS A 89 14.63 6.61 -11.90
N GLY A 90 14.90 5.33 -11.65
CA GLY A 90 13.96 4.25 -11.93
C GLY A 90 12.71 4.35 -11.05
N ILE A 91 12.87 4.72 -9.76
CA ILE A 91 11.73 4.95 -8.86
C ILE A 91 10.91 6.17 -9.32
N GLU A 92 11.54 7.25 -9.76
CA GLU A 92 10.83 8.43 -10.28
C GLU A 92 10.00 8.07 -11.52
N GLN A 93 10.59 7.29 -12.44
CA GLN A 93 9.90 6.80 -13.61
C GLN A 93 8.71 5.93 -13.20
N PHE A 94 8.91 4.93 -12.34
CA PHE A 94 7.83 4.08 -11.80
C PHE A 94 6.71 4.91 -11.17
N CYS A 95 7.03 5.94 -10.39
CA CYS A 95 6.05 6.78 -9.74
C CYS A 95 5.19 7.55 -10.76
N ARG A 96 5.80 8.17 -11.78
CA ARG A 96 5.07 8.91 -12.84
C ARG A 96 4.12 8.00 -13.62
N GLN A 97 4.65 6.84 -13.96
CA GLN A 97 4.01 5.77 -14.69
C GLN A 97 2.80 5.21 -13.93
N SER A 98 3.01 4.82 -12.68
CA SER A 98 1.97 4.33 -11.78
C SER A 98 0.92 5.40 -11.48
N SER A 99 1.29 6.67 -11.37
CA SER A 99 0.33 7.78 -11.22
C SER A 99 -0.67 7.83 -12.37
N SER A 100 -0.20 7.59 -13.60
CA SER A 100 -1.06 7.61 -14.79
C SER A 100 -2.03 6.43 -14.77
N LEU A 101 -1.56 5.23 -14.41
CA LEU A 101 -2.41 4.06 -14.23
C LEU A 101 -3.47 4.30 -13.14
N MET A 102 -3.07 4.83 -11.98
CA MET A 102 -3.99 5.12 -10.88
C MET A 102 -5.08 6.11 -11.28
N LEU A 103 -4.75 7.13 -12.09
CA LEU A 103 -5.75 8.06 -12.60
C LEU A 103 -6.76 7.37 -13.52
N VAL A 104 -6.32 6.47 -14.41
CA VAL A 104 -7.24 5.71 -15.27
C VAL A 104 -8.18 4.85 -14.42
N LEU A 105 -7.65 4.15 -13.42
CA LEU A 105 -8.45 3.33 -12.51
C LEU A 105 -9.44 4.17 -11.70
N LEU A 106 -9.03 5.36 -11.25
CA LEU A 106 -9.89 6.29 -10.51
C LEU A 106 -11.03 6.85 -11.38
N VAL A 107 -10.74 7.23 -12.63
CA VAL A 107 -11.78 7.66 -13.57
C VAL A 107 -12.77 6.52 -13.82
N GLY A 108 -12.28 5.31 -14.07
CA GLY A 108 -13.14 4.12 -14.19
C GLY A 108 -13.96 3.83 -12.92
N SER A 109 -13.38 4.06 -11.74
CA SER A 109 -14.06 3.93 -10.44
C SER A 109 -15.19 4.93 -10.27
N VAL A 110 -14.99 6.19 -10.66
CA VAL A 110 -16.03 7.22 -10.61
C VAL A 110 -17.15 6.89 -11.59
N ILE A 111 -16.83 6.49 -12.83
CA ILE A 111 -17.84 6.11 -13.82
C ILE A 111 -18.69 4.94 -13.29
N GLY A 112 -18.05 3.88 -12.79
CA GLY A 112 -18.76 2.71 -12.27
C GLY A 112 -19.63 3.03 -11.06
N ALA A 113 -19.16 3.91 -10.17
CA ALA A 113 -19.95 4.35 -9.01
C ALA A 113 -21.16 5.20 -9.40
N LEU A 114 -21.02 6.07 -10.42
CA LEU A 114 -22.13 6.85 -10.96
C LEU A 114 -23.18 5.95 -11.64
N LEU A 115 -22.73 4.95 -12.39
CA LEU A 115 -23.62 3.97 -13.02
C LEU A 115 -24.38 3.15 -11.97
N ALA A 116 -23.68 2.63 -10.95
CA ALA A 116 -24.31 1.94 -9.84
C ALA A 116 -25.35 2.82 -9.14
N GLY A 117 -25.00 4.07 -8.83
CA GLY A 117 -25.91 5.04 -8.21
C GLY A 117 -27.12 5.41 -9.08
N ALA A 118 -27.02 5.28 -10.40
CA ALA A 118 -28.15 5.42 -11.33
C ALA A 118 -29.03 4.15 -11.43
N GLY A 119 -28.73 3.10 -10.66
CA GLY A 119 -29.46 1.84 -10.65
C GLY A 119 -28.94 0.79 -11.64
N ALA A 120 -27.78 1.02 -12.28
CA ALA A 120 -27.19 0.01 -13.15
C ALA A 120 -26.62 -1.14 -12.30
N GLY A 121 -27.11 -2.36 -12.55
CA GLY A 121 -26.56 -3.58 -11.94
C GLY A 121 -25.15 -3.92 -12.45
N PRO A 122 -24.48 -4.88 -11.79
CA PRO A 122 -23.18 -5.37 -12.26
C PRO A 122 -23.30 -6.06 -13.62
N LEU A 123 -22.29 -5.89 -14.47
CA LEU A 123 -22.24 -6.53 -15.79
C LEU A 123 -22.01 -8.04 -15.66
N PHE A 124 -21.15 -8.43 -14.72
CA PHE A 124 -20.95 -9.82 -14.31
C PHE A 124 -20.43 -9.88 -12.87
N THR A 125 -20.57 -11.06 -12.27
CA THR A 125 -20.08 -11.38 -10.93
C THR A 125 -19.12 -12.55 -11.02
N ILE A 126 -18.04 -12.48 -10.25
CA ILE A 126 -17.06 -13.54 -10.12
C ILE A 126 -16.95 -13.90 -8.65
N THR A 127 -17.08 -15.18 -8.29
CA THR A 127 -16.90 -15.62 -6.90
C THR A 127 -15.43 -15.98 -6.69
N ASN A 128 -14.78 -15.30 -5.75
CA ASN A 128 -13.40 -15.55 -5.38
C ASN A 128 -13.25 -16.89 -4.63
N PRO A 129 -12.02 -17.44 -4.51
CA PRO A 129 -11.77 -18.68 -3.75
C PRO A 129 -12.13 -18.60 -2.25
N ASP A 130 -12.23 -17.40 -1.69
CA ASP A 130 -12.69 -17.14 -0.32
C ASP A 130 -14.23 -17.14 -0.19
N GLY A 131 -14.94 -17.40 -1.29
CA GLY A 131 -16.40 -17.42 -1.35
C GLY A 131 -17.05 -16.03 -1.46
N GLN A 132 -16.27 -14.96 -1.51
CA GLN A 132 -16.81 -13.61 -1.67
C GLN A 132 -17.08 -13.27 -3.14
N ASP A 133 -18.23 -12.64 -3.38
CA ASP A 133 -18.58 -12.17 -4.72
C ASP A 133 -17.84 -10.87 -5.07
N TYR A 134 -17.34 -10.84 -6.30
CA TYR A 134 -16.59 -9.76 -6.88
C TYR A 134 -17.29 -9.27 -8.15
N TYR A 135 -17.86 -8.08 -8.06
CA TYR A 135 -18.76 -7.51 -9.05
C TYR A 135 -18.00 -6.58 -9.99
N PHE A 136 -18.27 -6.68 -11.29
CA PHE A 136 -17.75 -5.74 -12.28
C PHE A 136 -18.82 -4.74 -12.73
N PHE A 137 -18.61 -3.46 -12.42
CA PHE A 137 -19.48 -2.34 -12.78
C PHE A 137 -18.92 -1.56 -13.96
N TYR A 138 -18.86 -2.20 -15.13
CA TYR A 138 -18.48 -1.67 -16.46
C TYR A 138 -17.04 -1.12 -16.60
N SER A 139 -16.51 -0.45 -15.58
CA SER A 139 -15.23 0.23 -15.57
C SER A 139 -14.46 0.11 -14.25
N THR A 140 -15.04 -0.54 -13.23
CA THR A 140 -14.39 -0.85 -11.96
C THR A 140 -14.93 -2.15 -11.39
N PHE A 141 -14.10 -2.81 -10.57
CA PHE A 141 -14.54 -3.91 -9.75
C PHE A 141 -14.84 -3.47 -8.31
N THR A 142 -15.57 -4.31 -7.57
CA THR A 142 -15.86 -4.15 -6.14
C THR A 142 -16.34 -5.47 -5.52
N ASN A 143 -15.95 -5.76 -4.28
CA ASN A 143 -16.57 -6.79 -3.44
C ASN A 143 -17.61 -6.21 -2.46
N SER A 144 -17.98 -4.94 -2.62
CA SER A 144 -18.85 -4.22 -1.70
C SER A 144 -19.89 -3.44 -2.49
N TYR A 145 -21.03 -4.09 -2.69
CA TYR A 145 -22.21 -3.59 -3.38
C TYR A 145 -23.44 -3.75 -2.49
N GLN A 146 -24.11 -2.63 -2.18
CA GLN A 146 -25.35 -2.63 -1.40
C GLN A 146 -26.23 -1.47 -1.88
N GLU A 147 -27.49 -1.77 -2.23
CA GLU A 147 -28.53 -0.77 -2.55
C GLU A 147 -28.04 0.35 -3.49
N ASN A 148 -27.48 -0.04 -4.65
CA ASN A 148 -26.96 0.90 -5.67
C ASN A 148 -25.72 1.71 -5.26
N LEU A 149 -25.17 1.51 -4.07
CA LEU A 149 -23.87 2.04 -3.69
C LEU A 149 -22.78 0.98 -3.85
N ILE A 150 -21.69 1.36 -4.51
CA ILE A 150 -20.47 0.56 -4.56
C ILE A 150 -19.32 1.29 -3.89
N ARG A 151 -18.45 0.52 -3.24
CA ARG A 151 -17.11 0.98 -2.86
C ARG A 151 -16.15 0.53 -3.94
N ALA A 152 -15.60 1.44 -4.73
CA ALA A 152 -14.81 1.02 -5.89
C ALA A 152 -13.45 0.44 -5.46
N ALA A 153 -13.03 -0.65 -6.09
CA ALA A 153 -11.75 -1.32 -5.86
C ALA A 153 -10.80 -1.23 -7.07
N GLY A 154 -11.20 -0.58 -8.17
CA GLY A 154 -10.40 -0.53 -9.39
C GLY A 154 -10.19 -1.93 -9.94
N ILE A 155 -8.94 -2.42 -9.92
CA ILE A 155 -8.55 -3.79 -10.32
C ILE A 155 -8.14 -4.66 -9.13
N TYR A 156 -8.26 -4.16 -7.90
CA TYR A 156 -7.78 -4.81 -6.67
C TYR A 156 -8.91 -5.58 -5.99
N ASP A 157 -8.55 -6.64 -5.29
CA ASP A 157 -9.44 -7.53 -4.53
C ASP A 157 -10.47 -6.80 -3.66
N GLU A 158 -10.10 -5.66 -3.05
CA GLU A 158 -11.03 -4.87 -2.26
C GLU A 158 -10.73 -3.35 -2.25
N PRO A 159 -11.72 -2.50 -1.89
CA PRO A 159 -11.57 -1.05 -1.88
C PRO A 159 -10.45 -0.55 -0.95
N GLY A 160 -10.20 -1.28 0.15
CA GLY A 160 -9.13 -0.97 1.08
C GLY A 160 -7.74 -1.13 0.46
N ALA A 161 -7.52 -2.20 -0.31
CA ALA A 161 -6.27 -2.42 -1.04
C ALA A 161 -6.06 -1.35 -2.10
N PHE A 162 -7.10 -1.01 -2.88
CA PHE A 162 -7.00 0.06 -3.87
C PHE A 162 -6.58 1.40 -3.24
N SER A 163 -7.25 1.80 -2.16
CA SER A 163 -6.90 3.00 -1.39
C SER A 163 -5.44 2.98 -0.91
N MET A 164 -4.95 1.85 -0.42
CA MET A 164 -3.58 1.71 0.04
C MET A 164 -2.56 1.99 -1.07
N TYR A 165 -2.78 1.46 -2.29
CA TYR A 165 -1.94 1.78 -3.45
C TYR A 165 -2.02 3.26 -3.85
N LEU A 166 -3.21 3.88 -3.81
CA LEU A 166 -3.35 5.32 -4.08
C LEU A 166 -2.53 6.15 -3.08
N CYS A 167 -2.59 5.82 -1.79
CA CYS A 167 -1.80 6.46 -0.73
C CYS A 167 -0.30 6.27 -0.94
N PHE A 168 0.14 5.07 -1.32
CA PHE A 168 1.55 4.80 -1.62
C PHE A 168 2.07 5.63 -2.79
N ILE A 169 1.33 5.67 -3.90
CA ILE A 169 1.71 6.48 -5.05
C ILE A 169 1.72 7.96 -4.67
N ALA A 170 0.74 8.46 -3.93
CA ALA A 170 0.74 9.82 -3.42
C ALA A 170 1.96 10.13 -2.53
N ALA A 171 2.38 9.19 -1.68
CA ALA A 171 3.56 9.33 -0.83
C ALA A 171 4.84 9.41 -1.68
N LEU A 172 5.01 8.51 -2.64
CA LEU A 172 6.15 8.52 -3.57
C LEU A 172 6.20 9.84 -4.35
N ARG A 173 5.07 10.30 -4.90
CA ARG A 173 4.98 11.58 -5.61
C ARG A 173 5.44 12.74 -4.73
N HIS A 174 4.98 12.79 -3.49
CA HIS A 174 5.36 13.82 -2.52
C HIS A 174 6.86 13.78 -2.19
N LEU A 175 7.41 12.60 -1.93
CA LEU A 175 8.82 12.38 -1.60
C LEU A 175 9.77 12.58 -2.80
N LEU A 176 9.25 12.45 -4.01
CA LEU A 176 10.00 12.74 -5.25
C LEU A 176 9.79 14.17 -5.77
N ARG A 177 9.00 15.00 -5.08
CA ARG A 177 8.68 16.39 -5.50
C ARG A 177 8.02 16.45 -6.89
N GLN A 178 7.17 15.47 -7.21
CA GLN A 178 6.34 15.54 -8.40
C GLN A 178 5.24 16.59 -8.24
N ASP A 179 4.49 16.86 -9.31
CA ASP A 179 3.50 17.91 -9.32
C ASP A 179 2.39 17.66 -8.28
N ARG A 180 2.12 18.71 -7.50
CA ARG A 180 1.16 18.67 -6.39
C ARG A 180 -0.28 18.47 -6.88
N LYS A 181 -0.61 19.03 -8.04
CA LYS A 181 -1.96 18.98 -8.62
C LYS A 181 -2.42 17.53 -8.82
N THR A 182 -1.61 16.71 -9.49
CA THR A 182 -1.96 15.31 -9.73
C THR A 182 -2.02 14.51 -8.44
N THR A 183 -1.14 14.77 -7.46
CA THR A 183 -1.21 14.11 -6.15
C THR A 183 -2.55 14.38 -5.46
N TRP A 184 -3.03 15.62 -5.46
CA TRP A 184 -4.33 15.96 -4.88
C TRP A 184 -5.51 15.39 -5.68
N ILE A 185 -5.43 15.34 -7.00
CA ILE A 185 -6.45 14.68 -7.82
C ILE A 185 -6.57 13.20 -7.43
N ILE A 186 -5.44 12.48 -7.31
CA ILE A 186 -5.41 11.09 -6.87
C ILE A 186 -6.05 10.94 -5.48
N LEU A 187 -5.68 11.80 -4.53
CA LEU A 187 -6.20 11.73 -3.16
C LEU A 187 -7.69 12.04 -3.05
N ILE A 188 -8.17 13.05 -3.78
CA ILE A 188 -9.58 13.45 -3.76
C ILE A 188 -10.44 12.39 -4.42
N LEU A 189 -10.07 11.94 -5.63
CA LEU A 189 -10.82 10.88 -6.31
C LEU A 189 -10.78 9.56 -5.54
N GLY A 190 -9.70 9.28 -4.80
CA GLY A 190 -9.56 8.08 -3.98
C GLY A 190 -10.58 7.92 -2.86
N PHE A 191 -11.32 8.97 -2.48
CA PHE A 191 -12.45 8.85 -1.54
C PHE A 191 -13.60 7.98 -2.08
N ILE A 192 -13.64 7.68 -3.38
CA ILE A 192 -14.60 6.73 -3.99
C ILE A 192 -14.48 5.30 -3.44
N THR A 193 -13.36 4.98 -2.78
CA THR A 193 -13.14 3.70 -2.10
C THR A 193 -13.88 3.60 -0.75
N PHE A 194 -14.34 4.74 -0.20
CA PHE A 194 -14.87 4.87 1.16
C PHE A 194 -13.99 4.19 2.23
N SER A 195 -12.67 4.30 2.07
CA SER A 195 -11.68 3.72 2.98
C SER A 195 -11.31 4.69 4.11
N LEU A 196 -11.48 4.28 5.37
CA LEU A 196 -11.05 5.04 6.54
C LEU A 196 -9.52 5.24 6.56
N ALA A 197 -8.78 4.20 6.14
CA ALA A 197 -7.33 4.26 5.95
C ALA A 197 -6.92 5.40 5.01
N HIS A 198 -7.67 5.60 3.91
CA HIS A 198 -7.45 6.70 2.97
C HIS A 198 -7.52 8.05 3.68
N LEU A 199 -8.56 8.25 4.50
CA LEU A 199 -8.77 9.48 5.24
C LEU A 199 -7.60 9.75 6.20
N VAL A 200 -7.17 8.75 6.97
CA VAL A 200 -6.01 8.86 7.87
C VAL A 200 -4.78 9.31 7.10
N TYR A 201 -4.50 8.67 5.96
CA TYR A 201 -3.36 9.07 5.12
C TYR A 201 -3.50 10.50 4.57
N VAL A 202 -4.68 10.89 4.08
CA VAL A 202 -4.93 12.25 3.56
C VAL A 202 -4.68 13.30 4.64
N VAL A 203 -5.08 13.04 5.89
CA VAL A 203 -4.79 13.93 7.04
C VAL A 203 -3.28 14.05 7.25
N CYS A 204 -2.54 12.94 7.26
CA CYS A 204 -1.08 12.96 7.32
C CYS A 204 -0.46 13.75 6.14
N HIS A 205 -1.00 13.59 4.93
CA HIS A 205 -0.54 14.29 3.73
C HIS A 205 -0.79 15.81 3.82
N LEU A 206 -1.97 16.22 4.31
CA LEU A 206 -2.27 17.62 4.61
C LEU A 206 -1.30 18.18 5.63
N LEU A 207 -1.04 17.45 6.72
CA LEU A 207 -0.11 17.86 7.76
C LEU A 207 1.32 18.00 7.22
N ALA A 208 1.74 17.14 6.29
CA ALA A 208 3.04 17.25 5.64
C ALA A 208 3.16 18.54 4.78
N GLU A 209 2.11 18.91 4.06
CA GLU A 209 2.13 20.07 3.14
C GLU A 209 1.77 21.42 3.78
N GLN A 210 0.81 21.43 4.70
CA GLN A 210 0.18 22.65 5.22
C GLN A 210 0.75 23.03 6.58
N SER A 211 1.22 24.26 6.75
CA SER A 211 1.61 24.81 8.05
C SER A 211 0.43 25.35 8.87
N SER A 212 -0.70 25.67 8.22
CA SER A 212 -1.84 26.29 8.89
C SER A 212 -2.88 25.27 9.35
N LYS A 213 -3.03 25.13 10.66
CA LYS A 213 -4.05 24.26 11.29
C LYS A 213 -5.48 24.58 10.81
N ARG A 214 -5.80 25.85 10.57
CA ARG A 214 -7.14 26.31 10.13
C ARG A 214 -7.54 25.75 8.75
N LYS A 215 -6.59 25.66 7.82
CA LYS A 215 -6.83 25.09 6.48
C LYS A 215 -6.98 23.57 6.51
N ILE A 216 -6.32 22.91 7.46
CA ILE A 216 -6.46 21.46 7.68
C ILE A 216 -7.86 21.14 8.21
N PHE A 217 -8.31 21.84 9.25
CA PHE A 217 -9.67 21.67 9.78
C PHE A 217 -10.74 22.01 8.74
N SER A 218 -10.54 23.06 7.93
CA SER A 218 -11.46 23.38 6.84
C SER A 218 -11.48 22.30 5.76
N PHE A 219 -10.33 21.73 5.38
CA PHE A 219 -10.31 20.64 4.40
C PHE A 219 -10.94 19.35 4.96
N ILE A 220 -10.65 18.98 6.21
CA ILE A 220 -11.29 17.84 6.87
C ILE A 220 -12.81 18.06 6.94
N GLY A 221 -13.24 19.28 7.32
CA GLY A 221 -14.65 19.66 7.33
C GLY A 221 -15.29 19.57 5.95
N ILE A 222 -14.61 19.98 4.88
CA ILE A 222 -15.10 19.88 3.50
C ILE A 222 -15.12 18.44 3.02
N ALA A 223 -14.11 17.63 3.32
CA ALA A 223 -14.08 16.21 2.96
C ALA A 223 -15.18 15.44 3.70
N ALA A 224 -15.36 15.70 5.00
CA ALA A 224 -16.45 15.16 5.79
C ALA A 224 -17.82 15.62 5.28
N LEU A 225 -17.97 16.89 4.89
CA LEU A 225 -19.18 17.44 4.30
C LEU A 225 -19.46 16.86 2.91
N ALA A 226 -18.44 16.67 2.07
CA ALA A 226 -18.60 16.05 0.75
C ALA A 226 -18.97 14.57 0.87
N LEU A 227 -18.38 13.86 1.84
CA LEU A 227 -18.79 12.50 2.22
C LEU A 227 -20.23 12.48 2.76
N PHE A 228 -20.60 13.47 3.57
CA PHE A 228 -21.96 13.61 4.10
C PHE A 228 -22.97 13.90 2.99
N ILE A 229 -22.68 14.81 2.06
CA ILE A 229 -23.55 15.13 0.92
C ILE A 229 -23.66 13.93 -0.03
N ALA A 230 -22.55 13.27 -0.36
CA ALA A 230 -22.57 12.04 -1.15
C ALA A 230 -23.39 10.93 -0.46
N ALA A 231 -23.37 10.89 0.87
CA ALA A 231 -24.20 9.99 1.65
C ALA A 231 -25.70 10.39 1.67
N THR A 232 -26.03 11.69 1.69
CA THR A 232 -27.43 12.15 1.79
C THR A 232 -28.14 12.25 0.45
N THR A 233 -27.43 12.45 -0.67
CA THR A 233 -28.04 12.43 -2.01
C THR A 233 -28.39 11.03 -2.50
N ILE A 234 -27.86 9.99 -1.84
CA ILE A 234 -28.12 8.57 -2.15
C ILE A 234 -29.03 7.92 -1.09
N ALA A 235 -29.12 8.48 0.11
CA ALA A 235 -29.98 7.98 1.18
C ALA A 235 -31.37 8.65 1.18
N ILE A 236 -32.26 8.18 0.32
CA ILE A 236 -33.66 8.01 0.74
C ILE A 236 -33.71 6.56 1.23
N ASP A 237 -33.51 6.40 2.54
CA ASP A 237 -33.65 5.16 3.29
C ASP A 237 -32.47 4.16 3.23
N SER A 238 -31.42 4.40 4.03
CA SER A 238 -30.73 3.38 4.86
C SER A 238 -29.47 3.96 5.52
N ASN A 239 -29.09 3.37 6.65
CA ASN A 239 -27.95 3.74 7.49
C ASN A 239 -26.65 3.99 6.70
N ILE A 240 -26.18 5.24 6.71
CA ILE A 240 -24.95 5.71 6.06
C ILE A 240 -23.79 4.73 6.33
N ILE A 241 -23.30 4.02 5.31
CA ILE A 241 -22.31 2.92 5.39
C ILE A 241 -20.98 3.30 6.08
N LEU A 242 -20.60 4.59 6.07
CA LEU A 242 -19.39 5.06 6.76
C LEU A 242 -19.65 5.46 8.22
N LEU A 243 -20.82 6.02 8.51
CA LEU A 243 -21.25 6.37 9.87
C LEU A 243 -21.75 5.13 10.61
N SER A 244 -22.29 4.12 9.91
CA SER A 244 -22.63 2.81 10.48
C SER A 244 -21.37 2.08 10.95
N ARG A 245 -20.21 2.31 10.32
CA ARG A 245 -18.89 1.87 10.83
C ARG A 245 -18.36 2.68 12.03
N LEU A 246 -19.06 3.73 12.45
CA LEU A 246 -18.72 4.59 13.59
C LEU A 246 -19.82 4.60 14.67
N LYS A 247 -20.95 3.94 14.43
CA LYS A 247 -22.01 3.75 15.43
C LYS A 247 -21.52 2.76 16.48
N LEU A 248 -21.78 3.01 17.77
CA LEU A 248 -21.63 1.95 18.76
C LEU A 248 -22.74 0.92 18.55
N SER A 249 -22.38 -0.36 18.54
CA SER A 249 -23.31 -1.49 18.63
C SER A 249 -23.94 -1.49 20.01
N GLU A 250 -25.27 -1.49 20.07
CA GLU A 250 -26.06 -1.46 21.31
C GLU A 250 -25.81 -2.70 22.20
N ASP A 251 -25.41 -3.82 21.60
CA ASP A 251 -25.21 -5.09 22.31
C ASP A 251 -23.81 -5.27 22.91
N THR A 252 -22.78 -4.64 22.32
CA THR A 252 -21.38 -4.88 22.70
C THR A 252 -20.67 -3.66 23.24
N ASN A 253 -21.28 -2.46 23.18
CA ASN A 253 -20.60 -1.17 23.41
C ASN A 253 -19.31 -1.00 22.57
N LEU A 254 -19.13 -1.79 21.52
CA LEU A 254 -18.04 -1.68 20.56
C LEU A 254 -18.54 -0.96 19.32
N ILE A 255 -17.63 -0.34 18.58
CA ILE A 255 -17.97 0.31 17.31
C ILE A 255 -18.46 -0.77 16.33
N ALA A 256 -19.63 -0.58 15.73
CA ALA A 256 -20.20 -1.48 14.72
C ALA A 256 -19.21 -1.63 13.55
N GLY A 257 -18.90 -2.88 13.20
CA GLY A 257 -17.83 -3.21 12.25
C GLY A 257 -16.43 -3.37 12.85
N ASP A 258 -16.29 -3.36 14.18
CA ASP A 258 -15.05 -3.71 14.88
C ASP A 258 -14.79 -5.23 14.84
N ASN A 259 -14.30 -5.70 13.69
CA ASN A 259 -13.86 -7.08 13.54
C ASN A 259 -12.38 -7.25 13.94
N ARG A 260 -11.67 -6.17 14.30
CA ARG A 260 -10.19 -6.16 14.43
C ARG A 260 -9.71 -6.11 15.87
N SER A 261 -10.48 -5.53 16.79
CA SER A 261 -10.14 -5.57 18.23
C SER A 261 -10.13 -7.00 18.74
N PHE A 262 -11.11 -7.82 18.35
CA PHE A 262 -11.12 -9.24 18.70
C PHE A 262 -9.87 -9.97 18.19
N GLN A 263 -9.49 -9.75 16.92
CA GLN A 263 -8.32 -10.37 16.32
C GLN A 263 -7.01 -9.94 17.00
N LEU A 264 -6.91 -8.65 17.38
CA LEU A 264 -5.76 -8.13 18.11
C LEU A 264 -5.66 -8.73 19.51
N ILE A 265 -6.77 -8.81 20.24
CA ILE A 265 -6.82 -9.42 21.57
C ILE A 265 -6.48 -10.91 21.49
N ASN A 266 -7.05 -11.63 20.53
CA ASN A 266 -6.74 -13.04 20.32
C ASN A 266 -5.26 -13.24 19.98
N ALA A 267 -4.70 -12.45 19.05
CA ALA A 267 -3.27 -12.49 18.73
C ALA A 267 -2.39 -12.26 19.97
N TRP A 268 -2.76 -11.30 20.81
CA TRP A 268 -2.07 -11.05 22.07
C TRP A 268 -2.14 -12.25 23.03
N LEU A 269 -3.32 -12.83 23.21
CA LEU A 269 -3.51 -14.01 24.08
C LEU A 269 -2.69 -15.21 23.59
N GLN A 270 -2.64 -15.44 22.28
CA GLN A 270 -1.83 -16.52 21.72
C GLN A 270 -0.32 -16.31 21.95
N LEU A 271 0.17 -15.08 21.84
CA LEU A 271 1.57 -14.74 22.14
C LEU A 271 1.90 -14.90 23.64
N GLN A 272 0.94 -14.61 24.52
CA GLN A 272 1.12 -14.85 25.97
C GLN A 272 1.15 -16.34 26.30
N ALA A 273 0.28 -17.13 25.69
CA ALA A 273 0.22 -18.57 25.88
C ALA A 273 1.45 -19.29 25.30
N ASN A 274 2.03 -18.76 24.21
CA ASN A 274 3.16 -19.36 23.50
C ASN A 274 4.30 -18.33 23.34
N PRO A 275 5.15 -18.09 24.36
CA PRO A 275 6.19 -17.08 24.29
C PRO A 275 7.23 -17.29 23.17
N SER A 276 7.48 -18.55 22.77
CA SER A 276 8.36 -18.86 21.62
C SER A 276 7.84 -18.28 20.31
N ALA A 277 6.53 -18.08 20.19
CA ALA A 277 5.90 -17.54 18.99
C ALA A 277 6.33 -16.09 18.70
N ILE A 278 6.80 -15.35 19.70
CA ILE A 278 7.39 -14.03 19.48
C ILE A 278 8.58 -14.11 18.53
N LEU A 279 9.39 -15.17 18.61
CA LEU A 279 10.57 -15.33 17.76
C LEU A 279 10.26 -16.09 16.48
N PHE A 280 9.46 -17.15 16.56
CA PHE A 280 9.30 -18.13 15.49
C PHE A 280 7.89 -18.23 14.87
N GLY A 281 6.89 -17.53 15.42
CA GLY A 281 5.48 -17.70 15.05
C GLY A 281 4.81 -18.83 15.83
N LEU A 282 3.48 -18.97 15.71
CA LEU A 282 2.72 -19.99 16.45
C LEU A 282 2.91 -21.40 15.88
N ASP A 283 2.90 -21.52 14.55
CA ASP A 283 2.98 -22.80 13.85
C ASP A 283 3.39 -22.57 12.38
N SER A 284 4.09 -23.54 11.78
CA SER A 284 4.45 -23.51 10.36
C SER A 284 3.25 -23.36 9.41
N THR A 285 2.11 -23.94 9.78
CA THR A 285 0.86 -23.85 9.00
C THR A 285 0.27 -22.45 9.02
N CYS A 286 0.54 -21.66 10.06
CA CYS A 286 -0.01 -20.31 10.20
C CYS A 286 0.52 -19.33 9.16
N GLU A 287 1.74 -19.53 8.70
CA GLU A 287 2.33 -18.71 7.65
C GLU A 287 1.84 -19.13 6.25
N PHE A 288 1.71 -20.45 6.01
CA PHE A 288 1.47 -20.97 4.65
C PHE A 288 0.01 -21.36 4.38
N SER A 289 -0.84 -21.38 5.40
CA SER A 289 -2.26 -21.73 5.31
C SER A 289 -3.09 -20.95 6.34
N GLN A 290 -3.55 -19.77 5.94
CA GLN A 290 -4.38 -18.93 6.81
C GLN A 290 -5.65 -19.65 7.30
N LEU A 291 -6.28 -20.48 6.45
CA LEU A 291 -7.50 -21.19 6.80
C LEU A 291 -7.24 -22.25 7.89
N ALA A 292 -6.20 -23.07 7.72
CA ALA A 292 -5.81 -24.06 8.73
C ALA A 292 -5.39 -23.40 10.06
N CYS A 293 -4.71 -22.25 10.00
CA CYS A 293 -4.38 -21.49 11.19
C CYS A 293 -5.62 -21.02 11.95
N GLN A 294 -6.61 -20.50 11.21
CA GLN A 294 -7.83 -19.97 11.79
C GLN A 294 -8.72 -21.05 12.40
N GLU A 295 -8.70 -22.27 11.86
CA GLU A 295 -9.40 -23.42 12.44
C GLU A 295 -8.84 -23.79 13.83
N VAL A 296 -7.53 -23.61 14.05
CA VAL A 296 -6.87 -23.98 15.31
C VAL A 296 -6.87 -22.83 16.32
N PHE A 297 -6.49 -21.62 15.88
CA PHE A 297 -6.22 -20.49 16.77
C PHE A 297 -7.27 -19.37 16.68
N GLY A 298 -8.29 -19.54 15.84
CA GLY A 298 -9.27 -18.51 15.54
C GLY A 298 -8.70 -17.39 14.66
N PRO A 299 -9.46 -16.29 14.46
CA PRO A 299 -9.03 -15.19 13.61
C PRO A 299 -7.94 -14.35 14.29
N LEU A 300 -6.83 -14.15 13.58
CA LEU A 300 -5.60 -13.52 14.09
C LEU A 300 -5.07 -12.39 13.18
N GLY A 301 -5.75 -12.12 12.06
CA GLY A 301 -5.27 -11.29 10.97
C GLY A 301 -5.46 -9.78 11.17
N GLU A 302 -5.04 -9.03 10.16
CA GLU A 302 -5.33 -7.60 9.97
C GLU A 302 -4.98 -6.66 11.14
N ASN A 303 -3.93 -6.98 11.90
CA ASN A 303 -3.50 -6.16 13.02
C ASN A 303 -1.96 -6.15 13.19
N PRO A 304 -1.39 -5.24 14.02
CA PRO A 304 0.05 -5.10 14.18
C PRO A 304 0.78 -6.32 14.74
N LEU A 305 0.06 -7.22 15.42
CA LEU A 305 0.63 -8.44 16.01
C LEU A 305 0.53 -9.65 15.07
N SER A 306 -0.30 -9.59 14.02
CA SER A 306 -0.47 -10.72 13.09
C SER A 306 0.86 -11.23 12.52
N PRO A 307 1.82 -10.38 12.09
CA PRO A 307 3.12 -10.87 11.61
C PRO A 307 3.89 -11.68 12.67
N LEU A 308 3.94 -11.20 13.92
CA LEU A 308 4.57 -11.97 15.01
C LEU A 308 3.89 -13.33 15.20
N VAL A 309 2.57 -13.35 15.14
CA VAL A 309 1.80 -14.59 15.32
C VAL A 309 2.04 -15.58 14.18
N PHE A 310 2.12 -15.12 12.93
CA PHE A 310 2.25 -16.00 11.76
C PHE A 310 3.70 -16.45 11.51
N GLY A 311 4.65 -15.51 11.49
CA GLY A 311 6.04 -15.79 11.11
C GLY A 311 7.07 -15.58 12.23
N GLY A 312 6.68 -14.92 13.32
CA GLY A 312 7.60 -14.52 14.39
C GLY A 312 8.59 -13.44 13.96
N LEU A 313 9.31 -12.89 14.93
CA LEU A 313 10.24 -11.79 14.70
C LEU A 313 11.38 -12.15 13.74
N PHE A 314 11.81 -13.42 13.67
CA PHE A 314 12.89 -13.81 12.77
C PHE A 314 12.50 -13.67 11.30
N SER A 315 11.30 -14.15 10.92
CA SER A 315 10.80 -13.95 9.57
C SER A 315 10.34 -12.51 9.33
N GLU A 316 9.71 -11.88 10.31
CA GLU A 316 8.99 -10.61 10.16
C GLU A 316 9.75 -9.37 10.60
N LEU A 317 11.05 -9.51 10.90
CA LEU A 317 11.93 -8.37 11.19
C LEU A 317 11.87 -7.29 10.08
N PRO A 318 11.82 -7.62 8.77
CA PRO A 318 11.72 -6.61 7.72
C PRO A 318 10.44 -5.78 7.83
N TYR A 319 9.32 -6.40 8.19
CA TYR A 319 8.05 -5.71 8.41
C TYR A 319 8.20 -4.71 9.57
N TYR A 320 8.64 -5.16 10.75
CA TYR A 320 8.76 -4.29 11.93
C TYR A 320 9.79 -3.19 11.75
N ALA A 321 10.94 -3.49 11.13
CA ALA A 321 11.96 -2.50 10.82
C ALA A 321 11.42 -1.43 9.84
N THR A 322 10.69 -1.85 8.80
CA THR A 322 10.05 -0.94 7.85
C THR A 322 9.04 -0.03 8.57
N VAL A 323 8.11 -0.61 9.33
CA VAL A 323 7.06 0.15 10.02
C VAL A 323 7.67 1.13 11.03
N LEU A 324 8.68 0.71 11.79
CA LEU A 324 9.39 1.57 12.73
C LEU A 324 10.04 2.76 12.03
N LEU A 325 10.76 2.52 10.92
CA LEU A 325 11.37 3.59 10.14
C LEU A 325 10.33 4.58 9.62
N LEU A 326 9.19 4.09 9.13
CA LEU A 326 8.09 4.92 8.63
C LEU A 326 7.46 5.78 9.74
N ILE A 327 7.21 5.21 10.92
CA ILE A 327 6.62 5.90 12.07
C ILE A 327 7.57 6.96 12.64
N VAL A 328 8.88 6.66 12.72
CA VAL A 328 9.88 7.59 13.28
C VAL A 328 10.31 8.66 12.26
N SER A 329 10.06 8.45 10.97
CA SER A 329 10.45 9.37 9.90
C SER A 329 10.06 10.86 10.07
N PRO A 330 8.93 11.25 10.72
CA PRO A 330 8.60 12.66 10.95
C PRO A 330 9.61 13.40 11.82
N ALA A 331 10.34 12.69 12.70
CA ALA A 331 11.42 13.26 13.50
C ALA A 331 12.54 13.87 12.64
N TYR A 332 12.66 13.43 11.39
CA TYR A 332 13.65 13.91 10.43
C TYR A 332 13.10 14.99 9.49
N GLY A 333 11.86 15.44 9.69
CA GLY A 333 11.31 16.59 8.99
C GLY A 333 9.84 16.44 8.64
N LYS A 334 9.13 17.58 8.63
CA LYS A 334 7.70 17.67 8.34
C LYS A 334 7.26 16.98 7.05
N ARG A 335 8.11 17.01 6.03
CA ARG A 335 7.87 16.34 4.74
C ARG A 335 7.63 14.83 4.88
N ASN A 336 8.24 14.22 5.90
CA ASN A 336 8.15 12.79 6.14
C ASN A 336 6.89 12.39 6.93
N ILE A 337 6.00 13.33 7.29
CA ILE A 337 4.70 12.97 7.88
C ILE A 337 3.87 12.08 6.92
N VAL A 338 4.08 12.18 5.60
CA VAL A 338 3.46 11.24 4.64
C VAL A 338 3.85 9.79 4.90
N LEU A 339 5.09 9.54 5.37
CA LEU A 339 5.59 8.20 5.68
C LEU A 339 4.99 7.68 6.99
N LEU A 340 4.73 8.55 7.98
CA LEU A 340 3.92 8.17 9.15
C LEU A 340 2.54 7.69 8.71
N GLY A 341 1.88 8.41 7.80
CA GLY A 341 0.60 7.98 7.23
C GLY A 341 0.69 6.55 6.64
N ILE A 342 1.75 6.26 5.88
CA ILE A 342 1.99 4.91 5.34
C ILE A 342 2.27 3.88 6.46
N GLY A 343 3.06 4.23 7.48
CA GLY A 343 3.30 3.36 8.64
C GLY A 343 2.01 2.97 9.35
N LEU A 344 1.08 3.93 9.55
CA LEU A 344 -0.24 3.66 10.12
C LEU A 344 -1.09 2.74 9.24
N LEU A 345 -0.96 2.81 7.90
CA LEU A 345 -1.63 1.88 7.00
C LEU A 345 -1.08 0.46 7.14
N PHE A 346 0.24 0.29 7.24
CA PHE A 346 0.85 -1.03 7.44
C PHE A 346 0.48 -1.65 8.79
N LEU A 347 0.28 -0.85 9.85
CA LEU A 347 -0.26 -1.36 11.12
C LEU A 347 -1.68 -1.96 10.96
N GLN A 348 -2.47 -1.45 10.02
CA GLN A 348 -3.82 -1.96 9.73
C GLN A 348 -3.84 -3.09 8.69
N ARG A 349 -2.81 -3.19 7.85
CA ARG A 349 -2.69 -4.15 6.75
C ARG A 349 -1.24 -4.61 6.68
N PRO A 350 -0.85 -5.60 7.50
CA PRO A 350 0.54 -5.91 7.76
C PRO A 350 1.16 -6.81 6.67
N TYR A 351 1.04 -6.40 5.40
CA TYR A 351 1.41 -7.21 4.25
C TYR A 351 2.75 -6.83 3.62
N VAL A 352 3.69 -6.22 4.36
CA VAL A 352 4.99 -5.76 3.79
C VAL A 352 5.73 -6.89 3.10
N MET A 353 5.63 -8.13 3.60
CA MET A 353 6.28 -9.30 3.01
C MET A 353 5.61 -9.80 1.72
N GLY A 354 4.42 -9.30 1.38
CA GLY A 354 3.77 -9.58 0.11
C GLY A 354 4.45 -8.89 -1.07
N PHE A 355 4.42 -9.53 -2.24
CA PHE A 355 5.14 -9.11 -3.46
C PHE A 355 5.14 -7.58 -3.72
N SER A 356 3.97 -7.00 -3.88
CA SER A 356 3.80 -5.61 -4.31
C SER A 356 4.02 -4.60 -3.19
N TYR A 357 3.63 -4.99 -1.98
CA TYR A 357 3.84 -4.20 -0.77
C TYR A 357 5.33 -4.10 -0.43
N SER A 358 6.08 -5.20 -0.57
CA SER A 358 7.54 -5.24 -0.42
C SER A 358 8.22 -4.22 -1.32
N LEU A 359 7.87 -4.20 -2.62
CA LEU A 359 8.50 -3.28 -3.57
C LEU A 359 8.29 -1.82 -3.17
N ILE A 360 7.04 -1.46 -2.85
CA ILE A 360 6.70 -0.09 -2.48
C ILE A 360 7.32 0.31 -1.13
N ALA A 361 7.27 -0.58 -0.14
CA ALA A 361 7.88 -0.37 1.17
C ALA A 361 9.38 -0.08 1.04
N VAL A 362 10.10 -0.92 0.28
CA VAL A 362 11.53 -0.73 0.01
C VAL A 362 11.78 0.57 -0.75
N MET A 363 10.95 0.94 -1.74
CA MET A 363 11.09 2.23 -2.44
C MET A 363 10.95 3.43 -1.49
N LEU A 364 9.97 3.39 -0.58
CA LEU A 364 9.73 4.46 0.39
C LEU A 364 10.90 4.58 1.37
N VAL A 365 11.37 3.45 1.92
CA VAL A 365 12.54 3.41 2.82
C VAL A 365 13.80 3.87 2.09
N TYR A 366 14.03 3.42 0.85
CA TYR A 366 15.17 3.83 0.03
C TYR A 366 15.19 5.35 -0.19
N ILE A 367 14.07 5.95 -0.59
CA ILE A 367 13.97 7.40 -0.77
C ILE A 367 14.19 8.12 0.56
N PHE A 368 13.65 7.61 1.66
CA PHE A 368 13.84 8.19 2.99
C PHE A 368 15.32 8.19 3.39
N LEU A 369 16.01 7.05 3.28
CA LEU A 369 17.42 6.91 3.67
C LEU A 369 18.38 7.70 2.76
N LYS A 370 18.01 7.93 1.50
CA LYS A 370 18.82 8.74 0.55
C LYS A 370 18.56 10.25 0.65
N GLN A 371 17.59 10.69 1.44
CA GLN A 371 17.41 12.12 1.64
C GLN A 371 18.54 12.68 2.52
N PRO A 372 19.14 13.83 2.17
CA PRO A 372 20.14 14.45 3.03
C PRO A 372 19.46 14.89 4.34
N PHE A 373 19.78 14.17 5.42
CA PHE A 373 19.36 14.52 6.77
C PHE A 373 19.91 15.91 7.10
N GLY A 374 19.03 16.87 7.43
CA GLY A 374 19.47 18.19 7.90
C GLY A 374 19.58 19.30 6.86
N ALA A 375 19.00 19.18 5.66
CA ALA A 375 18.73 20.35 4.82
C ALA A 375 17.61 21.23 5.44
N ARG A 376 17.87 21.82 6.61
CA ARG A 376 17.12 22.93 7.22
C ARG A 376 17.32 24.17 6.36
N HIS A 377 16.80 24.17 5.14
CA HIS A 377 16.41 25.33 4.35
C HIS A 377 16.16 24.85 2.93
N PHE A 378 14.88 24.69 2.58
CA PHE A 378 14.49 24.74 1.19
C PHE A 378 13.33 25.70 1.06
N ARG A 379 13.70 26.96 0.78
CA ARG A 379 12.86 27.91 0.05
C ARG A 379 12.31 27.18 -1.17
N ARG A 380 11.01 27.39 -1.42
CA ARG A 380 10.31 27.02 -2.65
C ARG A 380 11.24 27.25 -3.85
N ARG A 381 11.69 26.21 -4.54
CA ARG A 381 12.17 26.40 -5.91
C ARG A 381 10.96 26.86 -6.70
N PRO A 382 10.92 28.09 -7.25
CA PRO A 382 9.85 28.45 -8.16
C PRO A 382 9.88 27.48 -9.34
N ALA A 383 8.69 27.20 -9.88
CA ALA A 383 8.53 26.40 -11.08
C ALA A 383 9.48 26.93 -12.16
N LYS A 384 10.17 26.01 -12.85
CA LYS A 384 11.07 26.31 -13.96
C LYS A 384 10.40 27.29 -14.93
N ALA A 385 11.00 28.45 -15.12
CA ALA A 385 10.74 29.27 -16.30
C ALA A 385 11.18 28.47 -17.55
N PRO A 386 10.48 28.59 -18.69
CA PRO A 386 10.87 27.89 -19.91
C PRO A 386 12.25 28.36 -20.36
N LEU A 387 13.08 27.39 -20.75
CA LEU A 387 14.35 27.62 -21.44
C LEU A 387 14.05 28.37 -22.75
N ILE A 388 14.27 29.68 -22.77
CA ILE A 388 14.32 30.46 -24.00
C ILE A 388 15.58 30.03 -24.73
N HIS A 389 15.39 29.47 -25.93
CA HIS A 389 16.44 29.20 -26.89
C HIS A 389 17.28 30.46 -27.13
N GLN A 390 18.52 30.45 -26.62
CA GLN A 390 19.53 31.43 -27.00
C GLN A 390 20.02 31.04 -28.40
N LYS A 391 19.56 31.78 -29.41
CA LYS A 391 20.08 31.70 -30.78
C LYS A 391 21.57 32.01 -30.75
N SER A 392 22.39 31.07 -31.22
CA SER A 392 23.80 31.28 -31.54
C SER A 392 23.90 32.18 -32.78
N SER A 393 24.31 33.42 -32.60
CA SER A 393 24.84 34.25 -33.67
C SER A 393 26.24 33.74 -34.04
N ILE A 394 26.33 33.00 -35.15
CA ILE A 394 27.60 32.77 -35.85
C ILE A 394 27.89 34.06 -36.63
N ALA A 395 28.78 34.88 -36.09
CA ALA A 395 29.37 35.98 -36.82
C ALA A 395 30.50 35.43 -37.68
N ALA A 396 30.40 35.71 -38.98
CA ALA A 396 31.44 35.47 -39.97
C ALA A 396 32.67 36.32 -39.69
N ALA A 397 33.85 35.72 -39.83
CA ALA A 397 35.12 36.42 -40.01
C ALA A 397 35.96 35.67 -41.05
N GLN A 398 35.96 36.24 -42.27
CA GLN A 398 37.10 36.39 -43.20
C GLN A 398 38.03 35.19 -43.44
N PHE A 399 37.87 34.55 -44.60
CA PHE A 399 38.82 34.59 -45.72
C PHE A 399 38.08 34.45 -47.05
#